data_AF-A0A5C0B4M5-F1
#
_entry.id   AF-A0A5C0B4M5-F1
#
_cell.length_a   1.000
_cell.length_b   1.000
_cell.length_c   1.000
_cell.angle_alpha   90.00
_cell.angle_beta   90.00
_cell.angle_gamma   90.00
#
_symmetry.space_group_name_H-M   'P 1'
#
loop_
_entity.id
_entity.type
_entity.pdbx_description
1 polymer ?
#
loop_
_entity_poly.entity_id
_entity_poly.type
_entity_poly.pdbx_seq_one_letter_code
_entity_poly.pdbx_strand_id
1 'polypeptide(L)'
;MRANWSDGYFTEVGYTHGYYRELSPALQRYCLLLRGIAPLQSESPAHCELGFGQGVSINVHAATTPGVFVGTDFNPEQAASAINFAQAAGSQARLYDNSFAELLARDDLPQFDSISLHGIWSWISHENRQIIVEFVKKYLKPGGSLYVSYNCLPGWSHAAPLRHLFAMHDRFVGSSERSATDRVGDAIGFATQLLAAKPKYAAATPGLDERLKQIAGQDRHYLAHEYFNGEWHIGYFTDVVDALADAKVEYAGPAQPIDGMDALHIGSEGIAFLNKITNPTMREQARDYFVNQQFRRDLFVRGARRLSAAERQAALLAQRFALVVPANKVTWTVQVGGGSAELNQAIYKPVVDVLASNAYAPKSLREIVDILESASISAVQATEAVTVLVGMGVVSPCQTDAETSTRRKSAQKLNESLLQHAFYHENIAVLASPVTGGALNVDRISKLFLLARINKHKDIVAFAWSALAASNQRLKKGDTVLQTAEENIADLRDRFQVYEQELLPLLKAHAIF
;
A
#
# COMPACT_ATOMS: atom_id res chain seq x y z
N MET A 1 -20.36 -33.07 -6.20
CA MET A 1 -20.29 -31.59 -6.22
C MET A 1 -19.37 -31.18 -5.09
N ARG A 2 -18.18 -30.64 -5.37
CA ARG A 2 -17.35 -30.01 -4.33
C ARG A 2 -18.04 -28.71 -3.94
N ALA A 3 -18.24 -28.47 -2.65
CA ALA A 3 -18.72 -27.18 -2.16
C ALA A 3 -17.74 -26.10 -2.64
N ASN A 4 -18.23 -25.11 -3.37
CA ASN A 4 -17.42 -24.02 -3.92
C ASN A 4 -17.18 -22.98 -2.82
N TRP A 5 -16.42 -23.34 -1.79
CA TRP A 5 -16.15 -22.50 -0.62
C TRP A 5 -15.41 -21.20 -0.95
N SER A 6 -14.82 -21.10 -2.15
CA SER A 6 -14.07 -19.92 -2.56
C SER A 6 -14.88 -18.89 -3.34
N ASP A 7 -16.19 -19.11 -3.55
CA ASP A 7 -17.08 -18.19 -4.28
C ASP A 7 -16.53 -17.71 -5.65
N GLY A 8 -15.72 -18.54 -6.31
CA GLY A 8 -15.09 -18.20 -7.60
C GLY A 8 -13.78 -17.41 -7.52
N TYR A 9 -13.29 -17.10 -6.31
CA TYR A 9 -11.96 -16.57 -6.06
C TYR A 9 -10.90 -17.66 -6.16
N PHE A 10 -9.74 -17.32 -6.71
CA PHE A 10 -8.64 -18.25 -6.93
C PHE A 10 -7.89 -18.56 -5.62
N THR A 11 -7.98 -19.78 -5.10
CA THR A 11 -7.40 -20.18 -3.80
C THR A 11 -6.29 -21.22 -3.88
N GLU A 12 -5.99 -21.76 -5.07
CA GLU A 12 -5.01 -22.85 -5.25
C GLU A 12 -3.57 -22.41 -4.94
N VAL A 13 -3.33 -21.10 -4.78
CA VAL A 13 -2.00 -20.50 -4.68
C VAL A 13 -2.00 -19.35 -3.67
N GLY A 14 -1.08 -19.38 -2.69
CA GLY A 14 -0.97 -18.36 -1.65
C GLY A 14 -0.75 -16.94 -2.19
N TYR A 15 -1.49 -15.95 -1.67
CA TYR A 15 -1.35 -14.54 -2.04
C TYR A 15 -0.02 -13.94 -1.57
N THR A 16 0.44 -12.86 -2.21
CA THR A 16 1.72 -12.19 -1.90
C THR A 16 1.73 -11.57 -0.50
N HIS A 17 2.92 -11.43 0.09
CA HIS A 17 3.12 -10.82 1.40
C HIS A 17 3.29 -9.29 1.28
N GLY A 18 2.26 -8.62 0.76
CA GLY A 18 2.28 -7.17 0.51
C GLY A 18 1.96 -6.32 1.74
N TYR A 19 2.69 -5.23 1.91
CA TYR A 19 2.32 -4.13 2.80
C TYR A 19 1.77 -2.96 1.97
N TYR A 20 0.55 -2.51 2.29
CA TYR A 20 -0.11 -1.40 1.61
C TYR A 20 -0.31 -0.25 2.59
N ARG A 21 0.52 0.78 2.46
CA ARG A 21 0.53 1.92 3.38
C ARG A 21 -0.76 2.75 3.34
N GLU A 22 -1.53 2.70 2.26
CA GLU A 22 -2.79 3.43 2.08
C GLU A 22 -3.89 2.91 3.02
N LEU A 23 -3.70 1.72 3.59
CA LEU A 23 -4.52 1.17 4.67
C LEU A 23 -4.21 1.81 6.04
N SER A 24 -3.10 2.54 6.19
CA SER A 24 -2.71 3.16 7.46
C SER A 24 -3.69 4.26 7.86
N PRO A 25 -4.30 4.19 9.06
CA PRO A 25 -5.16 5.27 9.54
C PRO A 25 -4.44 6.61 9.60
N ALA A 26 -3.14 6.65 9.92
CA ALA A 26 -2.37 7.89 9.96
C ALA A 26 -2.27 8.57 8.59
N LEU A 27 -2.01 7.79 7.53
CA LEU A 27 -1.96 8.32 6.16
C LEU A 27 -3.36 8.77 5.69
N GLN A 28 -4.40 7.99 5.99
CA GLN A 28 -5.78 8.37 5.64
C GLN A 28 -6.18 9.69 6.30
N ARG A 29 -5.87 9.90 7.59
CA ARG A 29 -6.10 11.18 8.28
C ARG A 29 -5.42 12.34 7.57
N TYR A 30 -4.17 12.17 7.15
CA TYR A 30 -3.44 13.20 6.40
C TYR A 30 -4.12 13.53 5.06
N CYS A 31 -4.53 12.51 4.30
CA CYS A 31 -5.26 12.71 3.04
C CYS A 31 -6.58 13.46 3.25
N LEU A 32 -7.33 13.16 4.31
CA LEU A 32 -8.56 13.90 4.65
C LEU A 32 -8.29 15.38 4.96
N LEU A 33 -7.22 15.68 5.73
CA LEU A 33 -6.81 17.06 6.02
C LEU A 33 -6.43 17.83 4.74
N LEU A 34 -5.74 17.17 3.80
CA LEU A 34 -5.44 17.75 2.49
C LEU A 34 -6.71 18.08 1.70
N ARG A 35 -7.82 17.37 1.94
CA ARG A 35 -9.13 17.61 1.32
C ARG A 35 -10.06 18.51 2.16
N GLY A 36 -9.56 19.07 3.26
CA GLY A 36 -10.33 19.94 4.16
C GLY A 36 -11.47 19.21 4.87
N ILE A 37 -11.33 17.90 5.06
CA ILE A 37 -12.26 17.08 5.82
C ILE A 37 -11.65 16.80 7.18
N ALA A 38 -12.44 16.99 8.23
CA ALA A 38 -12.04 16.66 9.59
C ALA A 38 -11.96 15.14 9.75
N PRO A 39 -10.81 14.58 10.13
CA PRO A 39 -10.73 13.18 10.51
C PRO A 39 -11.57 12.92 11.77
N LEU A 40 -12.15 11.73 11.89
CA LEU A 40 -12.84 11.31 13.11
C LEU A 40 -11.85 11.25 14.28
N GLN A 41 -12.23 11.86 15.40
CA GLN A 41 -11.56 11.70 16.68
C GLN A 41 -12.44 10.81 17.56
N SER A 42 -11.86 9.73 18.08
CA SER A 42 -12.58 8.75 18.89
C SER A 42 -11.73 8.40 20.11
N GLU A 43 -12.38 8.35 21.27
CA GLU A 43 -11.74 7.92 22.53
C GLU A 43 -11.37 6.42 22.48
N SER A 44 -12.11 5.64 21.69
CA SER A 44 -11.90 4.20 21.49
C SER A 44 -11.91 3.90 19.99
N PRO A 45 -10.79 4.16 19.29
CA PRO A 45 -10.72 3.94 17.85
C PRO A 45 -10.81 2.45 17.53
N ALA A 46 -11.52 2.12 16.45
CA ALA A 46 -11.61 0.77 15.92
C ALA A 46 -11.45 0.78 14.40
N HIS A 47 -10.70 -0.18 13.86
CA HIS A 47 -10.36 -0.25 12.45
C HIS A 47 -10.66 -1.65 11.90
N CYS A 48 -11.22 -1.71 10.70
CA CYS A 48 -11.52 -2.94 10.01
C CYS A 48 -10.74 -3.07 8.68
N GLU A 49 -10.15 -4.23 8.44
CA GLU A 49 -9.60 -4.62 7.14
C GLU A 49 -10.37 -5.82 6.59
N LEU A 50 -11.04 -5.63 5.45
CA LEU A 50 -11.72 -6.70 4.73
C LEU A 50 -10.75 -7.28 3.71
N GLY A 51 -10.59 -8.61 3.69
CA GLY A 51 -9.65 -9.37 2.84
C GLY A 51 -8.20 -8.98 3.06
N PHE A 52 -7.68 -9.28 4.25
CA PHE A 52 -6.33 -8.87 4.67
C PHE A 52 -5.19 -9.68 4.02
N GLY A 53 -5.49 -10.68 3.20
CA GLY A 53 -4.48 -11.50 2.54
C GLY A 53 -3.61 -12.25 3.57
N GLN A 54 -2.29 -12.24 3.38
CA GLN A 54 -1.32 -12.78 4.36
C GLN A 54 -1.27 -12.00 5.70
N GLY A 55 -2.06 -10.94 5.87
CA GLY A 55 -2.22 -10.22 7.13
C GLY A 55 -1.05 -9.31 7.50
N VAL A 56 -0.15 -8.97 6.57
CA VAL A 56 1.00 -8.10 6.83
C VAL A 56 0.53 -6.69 7.22
N SER A 57 -0.35 -6.08 6.41
CA SER A 57 -0.83 -4.71 6.64
C SER A 57 -1.62 -4.57 7.94
N ILE A 58 -2.64 -5.41 8.17
CA ILE A 58 -3.43 -5.37 9.40
C ILE A 58 -2.58 -5.57 10.66
N ASN A 59 -1.59 -6.48 10.63
CA ASN A 59 -0.73 -6.71 11.80
C ASN A 59 0.20 -5.53 12.07
N VAL A 60 0.77 -4.93 11.02
CA VAL A 60 1.57 -3.71 11.17
C VAL A 60 0.72 -2.60 11.78
N HIS A 61 -0.47 -2.33 11.25
CA HIS A 61 -1.34 -1.26 11.75
C HIS A 61 -1.82 -1.54 13.18
N ALA A 62 -2.21 -2.78 13.49
CA ALA A 62 -2.61 -3.18 14.84
C ALA A 62 -1.49 -3.07 15.88
N ALA A 63 -0.25 -3.35 15.48
CA ALA A 63 0.90 -3.25 16.35
C ALA A 63 1.40 -1.80 16.55
N THR A 64 1.05 -0.87 15.65
CA THR A 64 1.63 0.48 15.63
C THR A 64 0.62 1.60 15.90
N THR A 65 -0.67 1.38 15.67
CA THR A 65 -1.72 2.39 15.80
C THR A 65 -2.66 2.07 16.97
N PRO A 66 -3.05 3.05 17.82
CA PRO A 66 -4.01 2.84 18.89
C PRO A 66 -5.37 2.33 18.39
N GLY A 67 -6.07 1.58 19.25
CA GLY A 67 -7.42 1.09 18.97
C GLY A 67 -7.54 -0.43 18.79
N VAL A 68 -8.75 -0.87 18.47
CA VAL A 68 -9.07 -2.27 18.19
C VAL A 68 -8.99 -2.51 16.69
N PHE A 69 -8.31 -3.57 16.27
CA PHE A 69 -8.25 -3.98 14.88
C PHE A 69 -9.05 -5.27 14.69
N VAL A 70 -9.92 -5.27 13.69
CA VAL A 70 -10.73 -6.41 13.27
C VAL A 70 -10.44 -6.67 11.80
N GLY A 71 -10.34 -7.93 11.40
CA GLY A 71 -10.25 -8.23 9.98
C GLY A 71 -10.73 -9.63 9.64
N THR A 72 -11.03 -9.84 8.37
CA THR A 72 -11.41 -11.15 7.85
C THR A 72 -10.72 -11.45 6.53
N ASP A 73 -10.33 -12.70 6.33
CA ASP A 73 -9.93 -13.23 5.03
C ASP A 73 -10.43 -14.67 4.94
N PHE A 74 -11.23 -15.00 3.94
CA PHE A 74 -11.89 -16.30 3.85
C PHE A 74 -10.92 -17.48 3.66
N ASN A 75 -9.64 -17.22 3.37
CA ASN A 75 -8.62 -18.26 3.27
C ASN A 75 -8.06 -18.63 4.66
N PRO A 76 -8.27 -19.88 5.13
CA PRO A 76 -7.87 -20.29 6.48
C PRO A 76 -6.34 -20.30 6.70
N GLU A 77 -5.54 -20.56 5.67
CA GLU A 77 -4.06 -20.51 5.80
C GLU A 77 -3.58 -19.09 6.03
N GLN A 78 -4.18 -18.14 5.32
CA GLN A 78 -3.91 -16.72 5.44
C GLN A 78 -4.34 -16.18 6.81
N ALA A 79 -5.53 -16.54 7.26
CA ALA A 79 -6.01 -16.20 8.60
C ALA A 79 -5.11 -16.78 9.71
N ALA A 80 -4.70 -18.05 9.60
CA ALA A 80 -3.79 -18.67 10.57
C ALA A 80 -2.44 -17.95 10.64
N SER A 81 -1.85 -17.61 9.50
CA SER A 81 -0.61 -16.83 9.41
C SER A 81 -0.76 -15.46 10.09
N ALA A 82 -1.84 -14.74 9.77
CA ALA A 82 -2.11 -13.42 10.31
C ALA A 82 -2.34 -13.45 11.83
N ILE A 83 -3.05 -14.45 12.35
CA ILE A 83 -3.29 -14.67 13.79
C ILE A 83 -1.97 -14.89 14.53
N ASN A 84 -1.03 -15.66 13.96
CA ASN A 84 0.27 -15.90 14.58
C ASN A 84 1.06 -14.60 14.76
N PHE A 85 1.07 -13.72 13.75
CA PHE A 85 1.70 -12.40 13.88
C PHE A 85 1.01 -11.51 14.92
N ALA A 86 -0.33 -11.54 14.99
CA ALA A 86 -1.08 -10.77 15.98
C ALA A 86 -0.77 -11.21 17.41
N GLN A 87 -0.67 -12.53 17.63
CA GLN A 87 -0.28 -13.13 18.92
C GLN A 87 1.16 -12.77 19.29
N ALA A 88 2.11 -12.90 18.35
CA ALA A 88 3.51 -12.55 18.58
C ALA A 88 3.67 -11.07 18.96
N ALA A 89 2.97 -10.17 18.25
CA ALA A 89 2.94 -8.75 18.55
C ALA A 89 2.25 -8.43 19.90
N GLY A 90 1.33 -9.29 20.34
CA GLY A 90 0.41 -8.99 21.43
C GLY A 90 -0.52 -7.81 21.10
N SER A 91 -0.86 -7.62 19.82
CA SER A 91 -1.66 -6.50 19.34
C SER A 91 -3.14 -6.60 19.72
N GLN A 92 -3.59 -7.80 20.09
CA GLN A 92 -4.99 -8.13 20.36
C GLN A 92 -5.92 -7.92 19.15
N ALA A 93 -5.37 -7.92 17.94
CA ALA A 93 -6.17 -7.90 16.72
C ALA A 93 -7.08 -9.13 16.65
N ARG A 94 -8.35 -8.92 16.26
CA ARG A 94 -9.35 -9.97 16.10
C ARG A 94 -9.44 -10.32 14.62
N LEU A 95 -8.76 -11.39 14.22
CA LEU A 95 -8.65 -11.82 12.83
C LEU A 95 -9.43 -13.13 12.64
N TYR A 96 -10.22 -13.19 11.58
CA TYR A 96 -11.14 -14.29 11.30
C TYR A 96 -10.92 -14.85 9.89
N ASP A 97 -11.35 -16.10 9.69
CA ASP A 97 -11.48 -16.75 8.38
C ASP A 97 -12.90 -16.67 7.81
N ASN A 98 -13.71 -15.72 8.30
CA ASN A 98 -15.11 -15.56 7.89
C ASN A 98 -15.19 -14.99 6.45
N SER A 99 -16.20 -15.44 5.71
CA SER A 99 -16.69 -14.72 4.53
C SER A 99 -17.21 -13.33 4.93
N PHE A 100 -17.40 -12.42 3.96
CA PHE A 100 -18.00 -11.12 4.24
C PHE A 100 -19.42 -11.24 4.81
N ALA A 101 -20.19 -12.24 4.36
CA ALA A 101 -21.55 -12.50 4.86
C ALA A 101 -21.53 -12.95 6.33
N GLU A 102 -20.63 -13.87 6.69
CA GLU A 102 -20.48 -14.33 8.07
C GLU A 102 -19.99 -13.20 8.99
N LEU A 103 -19.04 -12.38 8.54
CA LEU A 103 -18.58 -11.22 9.31
C LEU A 103 -19.70 -10.19 9.53
N LEU A 104 -20.52 -9.92 8.52
CA LEU A 104 -21.69 -9.05 8.61
C LEU A 104 -22.73 -9.55 9.63
N ALA A 105 -22.93 -10.87 9.68
CA ALA A 105 -23.90 -11.54 10.54
C ALA A 105 -23.49 -11.57 12.03
N ARG A 106 -22.26 -11.20 12.37
CA ARG A 106 -21.82 -11.08 13.76
C ARG A 106 -22.56 -9.96 14.49
N ASP A 107 -22.63 -10.06 15.81
CA ASP A 107 -23.21 -9.04 16.71
C ASP A 107 -22.22 -8.53 17.77
N ASP A 108 -20.99 -9.06 17.80
CA ASP A 108 -19.94 -8.73 18.77
C ASP A 108 -18.91 -7.71 18.24
N LEU A 109 -19.10 -7.22 17.01
CA LEU A 109 -18.19 -6.25 16.38
C LEU A 109 -18.49 -4.82 16.83
N PRO A 110 -17.46 -3.99 17.08
CA PRO A 110 -17.65 -2.57 17.33
C PRO A 110 -18.06 -1.85 16.03
N GLN A 111 -18.54 -0.61 16.15
CA GLN A 111 -18.49 0.30 15.02
C GLN A 111 -17.06 0.80 14.79
N PHE A 112 -16.70 1.04 13.53
CA PHE A 112 -15.35 1.36 13.10
C PHE A 112 -15.18 2.82 12.72
N ASP A 113 -14.04 3.38 13.10
CA ASP A 113 -13.51 4.66 12.66
C ASP A 113 -13.02 4.59 11.22
N SER A 114 -12.47 3.45 10.83
CA SER A 114 -12.16 3.18 9.42
C SER A 114 -12.45 1.75 9.02
N ILE A 115 -12.94 1.57 7.79
CA ILE A 115 -13.06 0.28 7.13
C ILE A 115 -12.22 0.37 5.85
N SER A 116 -11.41 -0.64 5.58
CA SER A 116 -10.52 -0.64 4.42
C SER A 116 -10.61 -1.96 3.66
N LEU A 117 -10.62 -1.88 2.34
CA LEU A 117 -10.47 -3.01 1.43
C LEU A 117 -9.49 -2.66 0.31
N HIS A 118 -8.39 -3.40 0.22
CA HIS A 118 -7.37 -3.20 -0.80
C HIS A 118 -7.36 -4.36 -1.80
N GLY A 119 -7.59 -4.06 -3.07
CA GLY A 119 -7.48 -5.08 -4.12
C GLY A 119 -8.59 -6.13 -4.05
N ILE A 120 -9.82 -5.72 -3.70
CA ILE A 120 -10.97 -6.62 -3.53
C ILE A 120 -12.12 -6.22 -4.44
N TRP A 121 -12.50 -4.94 -4.47
CA TRP A 121 -13.75 -4.47 -5.07
C TRP A 121 -13.96 -4.91 -6.54
N SER A 122 -12.88 -4.92 -7.32
CA SER A 122 -12.89 -5.37 -8.72
C SER A 122 -12.89 -6.89 -8.90
N TRP A 123 -12.61 -7.67 -7.86
CA TRP A 123 -12.36 -9.12 -7.93
C TRP A 123 -13.47 -9.98 -7.30
N ILE A 124 -14.54 -9.33 -6.84
CA ILE A 124 -15.65 -10.00 -6.16
C ILE A 124 -16.94 -9.89 -6.97
N SER A 125 -17.90 -10.75 -6.65
CA SER A 125 -19.22 -10.74 -7.28
C SER A 125 -20.04 -9.50 -6.91
N HIS A 126 -21.16 -9.28 -7.60
CA HIS A 126 -22.08 -8.19 -7.27
C HIS A 126 -22.68 -8.37 -5.87
N GLU A 127 -23.03 -9.61 -5.51
CA GLU A 127 -23.59 -9.98 -4.20
C GLU A 127 -22.61 -9.65 -3.08
N ASN A 128 -21.33 -9.99 -3.25
CA ASN A 128 -20.28 -9.65 -2.27
C ASN A 128 -20.07 -8.13 -2.16
N ARG A 129 -20.17 -7.36 -3.26
CA ARG A 129 -20.17 -5.89 -3.17
C ARG A 129 -21.35 -5.38 -2.34
N GLN A 130 -22.56 -5.92 -2.54
CA GLN A 130 -23.73 -5.52 -1.74
C GLN A 130 -23.55 -5.85 -0.25
N ILE A 131 -22.99 -7.02 0.08
CA ILE A 131 -22.67 -7.39 1.47
C ILE A 131 -21.69 -6.39 2.09
N ILE A 132 -20.65 -5.98 1.36
CA ILE A 132 -19.70 -4.97 1.83
C ILE A 132 -20.38 -3.61 2.04
N VAL A 133 -21.27 -3.19 1.14
CA VAL A 133 -22.04 -1.94 1.30
C VAL A 133 -22.88 -1.98 2.57
N GLU A 134 -23.59 -3.09 2.82
CA GLU A 134 -24.38 -3.27 4.05
C GLU A 134 -23.50 -3.34 5.31
N PHE A 135 -22.30 -3.95 5.22
CA PHE A 135 -21.31 -3.94 6.30
C PHE A 135 -20.85 -2.52 6.64
N VAL A 136 -20.49 -1.72 5.63
CA VAL A 136 -20.12 -0.32 5.83
C VAL A 136 -21.28 0.46 6.44
N LYS A 137 -22.50 0.27 5.95
CA LYS A 137 -23.70 0.93 6.47
C LYS A 137 -23.99 0.60 7.93
N LYS A 138 -23.83 -0.66 8.34
CA LYS A 138 -24.03 -1.15 9.72
C LYS A 138 -22.91 -0.68 10.66
N TYR A 139 -21.65 -0.80 10.23
CA TYR A 139 -20.51 -0.69 11.14
C TYR A 139 -19.67 0.58 11.02
N LEU A 140 -19.71 1.35 9.92
CA LEU A 140 -18.92 2.58 9.83
C LEU A 140 -19.55 3.70 10.69
N LYS A 141 -18.77 4.29 11.61
CA LYS A 141 -19.20 5.42 12.42
C LYS A 141 -19.52 6.65 11.54
N PRO A 142 -20.44 7.53 11.96
CA PRO A 142 -20.49 8.90 11.43
C PRO A 142 -19.12 9.59 11.59
N GLY A 143 -18.63 10.23 10.53
CA GLY A 143 -17.29 10.79 10.41
C GLY A 143 -16.20 9.76 10.04
N GLY A 144 -16.49 8.46 10.07
CA GLY A 144 -15.53 7.40 9.75
C GLY A 144 -15.19 7.35 8.26
N SER A 145 -14.00 6.82 7.95
CA SER A 145 -13.49 6.69 6.58
C SER A 145 -13.61 5.26 6.03
N LEU A 146 -13.99 5.16 4.77
CA LEU A 146 -13.92 3.94 3.97
C LEU A 146 -12.79 4.10 2.95
N TYR A 147 -11.83 3.17 2.95
CA TYR A 147 -10.82 3.06 1.89
C TYR A 147 -11.19 1.93 0.94
N VAL A 148 -11.25 2.22 -0.37
CA VAL A 148 -11.49 1.22 -1.41
C VAL A 148 -10.46 1.39 -2.53
N SER A 149 -9.81 0.30 -2.95
CA SER A 149 -9.06 0.28 -4.20
C SER A 149 -9.66 -0.65 -5.25
N TYR A 150 -9.59 -0.22 -6.51
CA TYR A 150 -10.24 -0.89 -7.63
C TYR A 150 -9.65 -0.50 -8.99
N ASN A 151 -9.70 -1.44 -9.92
CA ASN A 151 -9.45 -1.20 -11.34
C ASN A 151 -10.60 -0.39 -11.94
N CYS A 152 -10.28 0.59 -12.79
CA CYS A 152 -11.30 1.49 -13.35
C CYS A 152 -11.10 1.79 -14.85
N LEU A 153 -12.19 2.25 -15.46
CA LEU A 153 -12.22 2.83 -16.80
C LEU A 153 -11.99 4.37 -16.74
N PRO A 154 -11.41 4.98 -17.78
CA PRO A 154 -11.06 4.40 -19.09
C PRO A 154 -9.68 3.70 -19.15
N GLY A 155 -8.85 3.78 -18.11
CA GLY A 155 -7.46 3.30 -18.16
C GLY A 155 -7.33 1.81 -18.47
N TRP A 156 -8.30 0.98 -18.10
CA TRP A 156 -8.32 -0.44 -18.48
C TRP A 156 -8.89 -0.75 -19.86
N SER A 157 -9.53 0.20 -20.57
CA SER A 157 -10.24 -0.08 -21.83
C SER A 157 -9.38 -0.80 -22.87
N HIS A 158 -8.10 -0.43 -22.97
CA HIS A 158 -7.17 -1.01 -23.93
C HIS A 158 -6.65 -2.39 -23.52
N ALA A 159 -6.58 -2.69 -22.22
CA ALA A 159 -6.03 -3.94 -21.68
C ALA A 159 -7.08 -4.99 -21.34
N ALA A 160 -8.33 -4.58 -21.13
CA ALA A 160 -9.44 -5.47 -20.76
C ALA A 160 -9.65 -6.63 -21.75
N PRO A 161 -9.56 -6.44 -23.09
CA PRO A 161 -9.70 -7.56 -24.03
C PRO A 161 -8.58 -8.58 -23.91
N LEU A 162 -7.34 -8.17 -23.59
CA LEU A 162 -6.23 -9.09 -23.38
C LEU A 162 -6.47 -9.99 -22.16
N ARG A 163 -6.93 -9.44 -21.04
CA ARG A 163 -7.31 -10.27 -19.88
C ARG A 163 -8.49 -11.20 -20.22
N HIS A 164 -9.47 -10.72 -20.98
CA HIS A 164 -10.57 -11.57 -21.43
C HIS A 164 -10.08 -12.77 -22.23
N LEU A 165 -9.03 -12.62 -23.06
CA LEU A 165 -8.38 -13.75 -23.73
C LEU A 165 -7.76 -14.75 -22.74
N PHE A 166 -7.11 -14.29 -21.67
CA PHE A 166 -6.56 -15.18 -20.64
C PHE A 166 -7.66 -16.00 -19.96
N ALA A 167 -8.72 -15.33 -19.51
CA ALA A 167 -9.86 -15.98 -18.86
C ALA A 167 -10.58 -16.95 -19.81
N MET A 168 -10.74 -16.58 -21.08
CA MET A 168 -11.31 -17.44 -22.11
C MET A 168 -10.44 -18.69 -22.33
N HIS A 169 -9.12 -18.52 -22.41
CA HIS A 169 -8.21 -19.64 -22.58
C HIS A 169 -8.28 -20.60 -21.38
N ASP A 170 -8.22 -20.08 -20.15
CA ASP A 170 -8.35 -20.92 -18.95
C ASP A 170 -9.70 -21.65 -18.91
N ARG A 171 -10.81 -20.98 -19.26
CA ARG A 171 -12.15 -21.59 -19.29
C ARG A 171 -12.30 -22.73 -20.30
N PHE A 172 -11.78 -22.57 -21.52
CA PHE A 172 -12.03 -23.51 -22.62
C PHE A 172 -10.91 -24.53 -22.84
N VAL A 173 -9.70 -24.25 -22.37
CA VAL A 173 -8.51 -25.10 -22.56
C VAL A 173 -7.94 -25.59 -21.24
N GLY A 174 -8.20 -24.87 -20.13
CA GLY A 174 -7.75 -25.27 -18.81
C GLY A 174 -8.26 -26.66 -18.43
N SER A 175 -7.33 -27.52 -18.04
CA SER A 175 -7.63 -28.82 -17.44
C SER A 175 -7.37 -28.76 -15.93
N SER A 176 -8.26 -29.35 -15.13
CA SER A 176 -8.06 -29.50 -13.68
C SER A 176 -6.86 -30.39 -13.31
N GLU A 177 -6.26 -31.07 -14.29
CA GLU A 177 -5.05 -31.88 -14.10
C GLU A 177 -3.75 -31.06 -14.19
N ARG A 178 -3.81 -29.83 -14.71
CA ARG A 178 -2.65 -28.93 -14.79
C ARG A 178 -2.61 -27.99 -13.60
N SER A 179 -1.38 -27.67 -13.14
CA SER A 179 -1.19 -26.70 -12.08
C SER A 179 -1.69 -25.31 -12.52
N ALA A 180 -2.11 -24.50 -11.55
CA ALA A 180 -2.47 -23.10 -11.74
C ALA A 180 -1.44 -22.32 -12.58
N THR A 181 -0.18 -22.48 -12.22
CA THR A 181 0.95 -21.80 -12.85
C THR A 181 1.17 -22.23 -14.29
N ASP A 182 0.89 -23.48 -14.63
CA ASP A 182 0.97 -23.97 -16.01
C ASP A 182 -0.15 -23.38 -16.86
N ARG A 183 -1.39 -23.34 -16.34
CA ARG A 183 -2.54 -22.74 -17.04
C ARG A 183 -2.30 -21.25 -17.34
N VAL A 184 -1.71 -20.52 -16.39
CA VAL A 184 -1.27 -19.13 -16.59
C VAL A 184 -0.25 -19.03 -17.73
N GLY A 185 0.78 -19.89 -17.71
CA GLY A 185 1.79 -19.94 -18.76
C GLY A 185 1.21 -20.23 -20.14
N ASP A 186 0.30 -21.19 -20.23
CA ASP A 186 -0.38 -21.58 -21.47
C ASP A 186 -1.21 -20.42 -22.04
N ALA A 187 -1.98 -19.72 -21.19
CA ALA A 187 -2.79 -18.58 -21.61
C ALA A 187 -1.95 -17.39 -22.09
N ILE A 188 -0.81 -17.12 -21.43
CA ILE A 188 0.16 -16.11 -21.89
C ILE A 188 0.77 -16.52 -23.24
N GLY A 189 1.13 -17.79 -23.39
CA GLY A 189 1.65 -18.34 -24.64
C GLY A 189 0.64 -18.22 -25.78
N PHE A 190 -0.62 -18.56 -25.52
CA PHE A 190 -1.72 -18.41 -26.47
C PHE A 190 -1.92 -16.95 -26.89
N ALA A 191 -1.99 -16.01 -25.94
CA ALA A 191 -2.12 -14.59 -26.26
C ALA A 191 -0.92 -14.08 -27.06
N THR A 192 0.29 -14.53 -26.73
CA THR A 192 1.51 -14.17 -27.47
C THR A 192 1.42 -14.61 -28.93
N GLN A 193 1.00 -15.85 -29.17
CA GLN A 193 0.80 -16.36 -30.53
C GLN A 193 -0.31 -15.61 -31.27
N LEU A 194 -1.41 -15.29 -30.58
CA LEU A 194 -2.52 -14.52 -31.13
C LEU A 194 -2.06 -13.12 -31.55
N LEU A 195 -1.31 -12.39 -30.71
CA LEU A 195 -0.81 -11.05 -31.06
C LEU A 195 0.23 -11.11 -32.19
N ALA A 196 1.07 -12.15 -32.23
CA ALA A 196 2.03 -12.38 -33.31
C ALA A 196 1.35 -12.59 -34.68
N ALA A 197 0.09 -13.08 -34.70
CA ALA A 197 -0.74 -13.18 -35.89
C ALA A 197 -1.33 -11.83 -36.37
N LYS A 198 -0.97 -10.71 -35.72
CA LYS A 198 -1.32 -9.33 -36.09
C LYS A 198 -2.84 -9.08 -36.22
N PRO A 199 -3.65 -9.41 -35.19
CA PRO A 199 -5.07 -9.12 -35.20
C PRO A 199 -5.30 -7.60 -35.22
N LYS A 200 -6.47 -7.17 -35.73
CA LYS A 200 -6.86 -5.75 -35.72
C LYS A 200 -6.83 -5.13 -34.32
N TYR A 201 -7.08 -5.93 -33.28
CA TYR A 201 -6.94 -5.52 -31.89
C TYR A 201 -5.52 -5.03 -31.54
N ALA A 202 -4.48 -5.76 -31.96
CA ALA A 202 -3.09 -5.36 -31.76
C ALA A 202 -2.76 -4.07 -32.52
N ALA A 203 -3.27 -3.93 -33.75
CA ALA A 203 -3.09 -2.72 -34.56
C ALA A 203 -3.78 -1.49 -33.95
N ALA A 204 -4.94 -1.68 -33.30
CA ALA A 204 -5.69 -0.61 -32.66
C ALA A 204 -5.18 -0.25 -31.25
N THR A 205 -4.27 -1.03 -30.68
CA THR A 205 -3.82 -0.90 -29.29
C THR A 205 -2.29 -0.78 -29.20
N PRO A 206 -1.74 0.44 -29.30
CA PRO A 206 -0.30 0.66 -29.13
C PRO A 206 0.19 0.17 -27.76
N GLY A 207 1.40 -0.41 -27.71
CA GLY A 207 2.04 -0.87 -26.47
C GLY A 207 1.54 -2.23 -25.94
N LEU A 208 0.60 -2.89 -26.61
CA LEU A 208 0.04 -4.16 -26.15
C LEU A 208 1.08 -5.29 -26.06
N ASP A 209 2.01 -5.37 -27.00
CA ASP A 209 3.09 -6.37 -26.99
C ASP A 209 4.06 -6.15 -25.81
N GLU A 210 4.38 -4.89 -25.50
CA GLU A 210 5.22 -4.56 -24.36
C GLU A 210 4.51 -4.90 -23.04
N ARG A 211 3.22 -4.59 -22.94
CA ARG A 211 2.41 -4.98 -21.79
C ARG A 211 2.37 -6.50 -21.62
N LEU A 212 2.18 -7.27 -22.69
CA LEU A 212 2.19 -8.73 -22.61
C LEU A 212 3.56 -9.27 -22.17
N LYS A 213 4.66 -8.66 -22.62
CA LYS A 213 6.01 -9.01 -22.14
C LYS A 213 6.19 -8.68 -20.66
N GLN A 214 5.69 -7.54 -20.20
CA GLN A 214 5.71 -7.17 -18.78
C GLN A 214 4.92 -8.17 -17.94
N ILE A 215 3.70 -8.53 -18.38
CA ILE A 215 2.88 -9.57 -17.74
C ILE A 215 3.63 -10.90 -17.70
N ALA A 216 4.23 -11.33 -18.82
CA ALA A 216 4.98 -12.59 -18.88
C ALA A 216 6.21 -12.64 -17.96
N GLY A 217 6.77 -11.48 -17.60
CA GLY A 217 7.89 -11.36 -16.67
C GLY A 217 7.52 -11.32 -15.19
N GLN A 218 6.23 -11.21 -14.85
CA GLN A 218 5.75 -11.19 -13.47
C GLN A 218 5.69 -12.59 -12.86
N ASP A 219 5.63 -12.64 -11.52
CA ASP A 219 5.45 -13.89 -10.81
C ASP A 219 4.10 -14.55 -11.16
N ARG A 220 4.13 -15.86 -11.41
CA ARG A 220 2.96 -16.62 -11.87
C ARG A 220 1.85 -16.71 -10.81
N HIS A 221 2.20 -16.63 -9.52
CA HIS A 221 1.24 -16.63 -8.42
C HIS A 221 0.47 -15.31 -8.44
N TYR A 222 1.18 -14.19 -8.55
CA TYR A 222 0.56 -12.86 -8.73
C TYR A 222 -0.35 -12.82 -9.97
N LEU A 223 0.11 -13.35 -11.10
CA LEU A 223 -0.67 -13.36 -12.34
C LEU A 223 -1.96 -14.17 -12.24
N ALA A 224 -1.96 -15.30 -11.51
CA ALA A 224 -3.16 -16.08 -11.29
C ALA A 224 -4.24 -15.25 -10.56
N HIS A 225 -3.85 -14.54 -9.50
CA HIS A 225 -4.75 -13.63 -8.75
C HIS A 225 -5.20 -12.44 -9.61
N GLU A 226 -4.31 -11.80 -10.36
CA GLU A 226 -4.64 -10.59 -11.15
C GLU A 226 -5.35 -10.91 -12.49
N TYR A 227 -5.21 -12.09 -13.08
CA TYR A 227 -5.75 -12.32 -14.44
C TYR A 227 -6.73 -13.48 -14.56
N PHE A 228 -6.80 -14.38 -13.59
CA PHE A 228 -7.55 -15.65 -13.69
C PHE A 228 -8.68 -15.79 -12.68
N ASN A 229 -8.91 -14.80 -11.81
CA ASN A 229 -10.13 -14.73 -11.00
C ASN A 229 -11.39 -14.73 -11.88
N GLY A 230 -12.35 -15.61 -11.55
CA GLY A 230 -13.57 -15.82 -12.33
C GLY A 230 -14.45 -14.58 -12.42
N GLU A 231 -14.50 -13.82 -11.33
CA GLU A 231 -15.18 -12.52 -11.26
C GLU A 231 -14.19 -11.38 -11.46
N TRP A 232 -14.50 -10.48 -12.40
CA TRP A 232 -13.75 -9.23 -12.56
C TRP A 232 -14.64 -8.12 -13.09
N HIS A 233 -14.86 -7.12 -12.26
CA HIS A 233 -15.64 -5.95 -12.58
C HIS A 233 -14.74 -4.72 -12.65
N ILE A 234 -14.59 -4.17 -13.85
CA ILE A 234 -13.99 -2.86 -14.07
C ILE A 234 -15.13 -1.89 -14.37
N GLY A 235 -15.46 -1.07 -13.38
CA GLY A 235 -16.43 0.01 -13.52
C GLY A 235 -15.76 1.36 -13.74
N TYR A 236 -16.59 2.38 -13.88
CA TYR A 236 -16.22 3.78 -13.75
C TYR A 236 -16.19 4.19 -12.27
N PHE A 237 -15.54 5.32 -11.96
CA PHE A 237 -15.58 5.90 -10.61
C PHE A 237 -17.03 6.18 -10.18
N THR A 238 -17.89 6.64 -11.09
CA THR A 238 -19.31 6.86 -10.80
C THR A 238 -20.04 5.60 -10.38
N ASP A 239 -19.73 4.45 -10.96
CA ASP A 239 -20.38 3.18 -10.61
C ASP A 239 -20.06 2.78 -9.16
N VAL A 240 -18.84 3.08 -8.70
CA VAL A 240 -18.43 2.85 -7.31
C VAL A 240 -19.10 3.83 -6.35
N VAL A 241 -19.19 5.11 -6.73
CA VAL A 241 -19.92 6.13 -5.96
C VAL A 241 -21.39 5.73 -5.77
N ASP A 242 -22.05 5.32 -6.85
CA ASP A 242 -23.46 4.94 -6.84
C ASP A 242 -23.69 3.67 -6.00
N ALA A 243 -22.82 2.66 -6.13
CA ALA A 243 -22.89 1.45 -5.33
C ALA A 243 -22.73 1.70 -3.82
N LEU A 244 -21.96 2.72 -3.42
CA LEU A 244 -21.72 3.06 -2.03
C LEU A 244 -22.74 4.05 -1.44
N ALA A 245 -23.64 4.60 -2.26
CA ALA A 245 -24.55 5.69 -1.86
C ALA A 245 -25.42 5.32 -0.64
N ASP A 246 -25.93 4.08 -0.58
CA ASP A 246 -26.81 3.60 0.50
C ASP A 246 -26.11 3.49 1.86
N ALA A 247 -24.77 3.41 1.87
CA ALA A 247 -23.97 3.46 3.10
C ALA A 247 -23.84 4.89 3.66
N LYS A 248 -24.32 5.90 2.93
CA LYS A 248 -24.21 7.34 3.26
C LYS A 248 -22.77 7.83 3.33
N VAL A 249 -21.90 7.26 2.50
CA VAL A 249 -20.51 7.70 2.35
C VAL A 249 -20.37 8.56 1.11
N GLU A 250 -19.56 9.62 1.19
CA GLU A 250 -19.26 10.51 0.07
C GLU A 250 -17.78 10.46 -0.28
N TYR A 251 -17.45 10.64 -1.56
CA TYR A 251 -16.06 10.69 -2.01
C TYR A 251 -15.31 11.86 -1.35
N ALA A 252 -14.20 11.54 -0.68
CA ALA A 252 -13.36 12.50 0.02
C ALA A 252 -12.15 12.93 -0.82
N GLY A 253 -11.55 11.99 -1.54
CA GLY A 253 -10.34 12.20 -2.33
C GLY A 253 -9.50 10.92 -2.44
N PRO A 254 -8.37 10.97 -3.15
CA PRO A 254 -7.47 9.83 -3.24
C PRO A 254 -6.74 9.59 -1.92
N ALA A 255 -6.47 8.32 -1.63
CA ALA A 255 -5.67 7.88 -0.49
C ALA A 255 -4.16 8.09 -0.69
N GLN A 256 -3.76 8.42 -1.93
CA GLN A 256 -2.40 8.79 -2.28
C GLN A 256 -2.34 10.32 -2.49
N PRO A 257 -1.62 11.09 -1.64
CA PRO A 257 -1.68 12.56 -1.66
C PRO A 257 -1.35 13.21 -3.00
N ILE A 258 -0.34 12.69 -3.71
CA ILE A 258 0.10 13.27 -4.98
C ILE A 258 -0.97 13.16 -6.06
N ASP A 259 -1.77 12.09 -6.05
CA ASP A 259 -2.87 11.88 -7.00
C ASP A 259 -3.91 13.00 -6.88
N GLY A 260 -4.03 13.65 -5.70
CA GLY A 260 -4.92 14.79 -5.48
C GLY A 260 -4.41 16.14 -6.00
N MET A 261 -3.19 16.20 -6.54
CA MET A 261 -2.55 17.43 -7.05
C MET A 261 -2.71 17.50 -8.57
N ASP A 262 -3.82 18.07 -9.05
CA ASP A 262 -4.16 18.12 -10.48
C ASP A 262 -3.07 18.80 -11.33
N ALA A 263 -2.41 19.84 -10.79
CA ALA A 263 -1.32 20.56 -11.45
C ALA A 263 -0.10 19.70 -11.81
N LEU A 264 0.08 18.55 -11.15
CA LEU A 264 1.16 17.60 -11.47
C LEU A 264 0.77 16.61 -12.58
N HIS A 265 -0.52 16.42 -12.82
CA HIS A 265 -1.03 15.33 -13.67
C HIS A 265 -1.68 15.83 -14.95
N ILE A 266 -2.16 17.09 -14.95
CA ILE A 266 -3.04 17.62 -15.98
C ILE A 266 -2.50 18.98 -16.43
N GLY A 267 -2.44 19.19 -17.74
CA GLY A 267 -2.08 20.48 -18.33
C GLY A 267 -3.09 21.58 -17.97
N SER A 268 -2.66 22.84 -18.11
CA SER A 268 -3.48 24.01 -17.78
C SER A 268 -4.85 24.05 -18.47
N GLU A 269 -4.94 23.60 -19.72
CA GLU A 269 -6.20 23.50 -20.47
C GLU A 269 -7.18 22.49 -19.85
N GLY A 270 -6.66 21.32 -19.44
CA GLY A 270 -7.46 20.29 -18.77
C GLY A 270 -7.94 20.76 -17.39
N ILE A 271 -7.09 21.44 -16.63
CA ILE A 271 -7.48 22.06 -15.35
C ILE A 271 -8.56 23.13 -15.58
N ALA A 272 -8.39 24.00 -16.57
CA ALA A 272 -9.38 25.01 -16.91
C ALA A 272 -10.71 24.39 -17.35
N PHE A 273 -10.70 23.23 -18.02
CA PHE A 273 -11.90 22.46 -18.34
C PHE A 273 -12.56 21.89 -17.08
N LEU A 274 -11.79 21.18 -16.23
CA LEU A 274 -12.31 20.57 -15.00
C LEU A 274 -12.92 21.59 -14.04
N ASN A 275 -12.34 22.80 -13.97
CA ASN A 275 -12.86 23.88 -13.13
C ASN A 275 -14.24 24.42 -13.57
N LYS A 276 -14.71 24.09 -14.78
CA LYS A 276 -16.06 24.45 -15.26
C LYS A 276 -17.14 23.46 -14.79
N ILE A 277 -16.76 22.28 -14.30
CA ILE A 277 -17.70 21.24 -13.89
C ILE A 277 -18.08 21.46 -12.42
N THR A 278 -19.35 21.79 -12.17
CA THR A 278 -19.86 22.07 -10.81
C THR A 278 -20.13 20.81 -10.00
N ASN A 279 -20.62 19.74 -10.64
CA ASN A 279 -20.89 18.48 -9.94
C ASN A 279 -19.55 17.79 -9.60
N PRO A 280 -19.24 17.55 -8.31
CA PRO A 280 -17.93 17.02 -7.90
C PRO A 280 -17.68 15.60 -8.42
N THR A 281 -18.71 14.76 -8.43
CA THR A 281 -18.63 13.38 -8.95
C THR A 281 -18.33 13.38 -10.45
N MET A 282 -19.03 14.21 -11.22
CA MET A 282 -18.78 14.37 -12.66
C MET A 282 -17.39 14.94 -12.92
N ARG A 283 -16.94 15.93 -12.14
CA ARG A 283 -15.60 16.51 -12.25
C ARG A 283 -14.54 15.43 -12.06
N GLU A 284 -14.69 14.61 -11.03
CA GLU A 284 -13.75 13.55 -10.72
C GLU A 284 -13.76 12.43 -11.77
N GLN A 285 -14.94 12.05 -12.29
CA GLN A 285 -15.01 11.13 -13.42
C GLN A 285 -14.36 11.68 -14.69
N ALA A 286 -14.53 12.98 -14.97
CA ALA A 286 -13.87 13.64 -16.09
C ALA A 286 -12.35 13.68 -15.91
N ARG A 287 -11.87 13.85 -14.66
CA ARG A 287 -10.45 13.79 -14.32
C ARG A 287 -9.80 12.47 -14.77
N ASP A 288 -10.51 11.35 -14.62
CA ASP A 288 -10.00 10.03 -15.03
C ASP A 288 -9.66 9.93 -16.52
N TYR A 289 -10.30 10.72 -17.38
CA TYR A 289 -9.96 10.77 -18.81
C TYR A 289 -8.67 11.55 -19.07
N PHE A 290 -8.36 12.57 -18.28
CA PHE A 290 -7.12 13.33 -18.44
C PHE A 290 -5.89 12.56 -18.00
N VAL A 291 -6.03 11.69 -16.99
CA VAL A 291 -4.92 10.89 -16.45
C VAL A 291 -4.97 9.43 -16.91
N ASN A 292 -5.93 9.09 -17.78
CA ASN A 292 -6.21 7.72 -18.23
C ASN A 292 -6.24 6.71 -17.07
N GLN A 293 -7.02 7.04 -16.02
CA GLN A 293 -6.96 6.37 -14.73
C GLN A 293 -7.22 4.87 -14.85
N GLN A 294 -6.24 4.06 -14.42
CA GLN A 294 -6.30 2.61 -14.48
C GLN A 294 -6.65 1.96 -13.14
N PHE A 295 -6.18 2.54 -12.03
CA PHE A 295 -6.38 1.97 -10.69
C PHE A 295 -6.62 3.08 -9.69
N ARG A 296 -7.74 3.08 -8.99
CA ARG A 296 -8.08 4.07 -7.98
C ARG A 296 -7.84 3.52 -6.59
N ARG A 297 -7.50 4.44 -5.68
CA ARG A 297 -7.34 4.23 -4.24
C ARG A 297 -8.05 5.39 -3.58
N ASP A 298 -9.31 5.20 -3.27
CA ASP A 298 -10.20 6.28 -2.89
C ASP A 298 -10.58 6.20 -1.42
N LEU A 299 -10.69 7.38 -0.81
CA LEU A 299 -11.29 7.56 0.49
C LEU A 299 -12.71 8.08 0.32
N PHE A 300 -13.63 7.47 1.06
CA PHE A 300 -14.98 7.93 1.27
C PHE A 300 -15.18 8.22 2.75
N VAL A 301 -16.10 9.13 3.10
CA VAL A 301 -16.39 9.47 4.49
C VAL A 301 -17.89 9.48 4.73
N ARG A 302 -18.32 8.91 5.87
CA ARG A 302 -19.73 8.93 6.27
C ARG A 302 -20.07 10.28 6.90
N GLY A 303 -20.82 11.14 6.20
CA GLY A 303 -21.20 12.46 6.74
C GLY A 303 -19.99 13.36 7.01
N ALA A 304 -19.24 13.69 5.96
CA ALA A 304 -17.98 14.42 6.10
C ALA A 304 -18.18 15.82 6.71
N ARG A 305 -17.44 16.11 7.79
CA ARG A 305 -17.38 17.46 8.36
C ARG A 305 -16.29 18.26 7.67
N ARG A 306 -16.68 19.35 7.01
CA ARG A 306 -15.74 20.27 6.34
C ARG A 306 -15.09 21.19 7.36
N LEU A 307 -13.78 21.36 7.24
CA LEU A 307 -12.98 22.31 8.01
C LEU A 307 -13.03 23.68 7.33
N SER A 308 -13.08 24.75 8.13
CA SER A 308 -12.74 26.08 7.64
C SER A 308 -11.28 26.13 7.18
N ALA A 309 -10.93 27.15 6.38
CA ALA A 309 -9.56 27.34 5.93
C ALA A 309 -8.57 27.47 7.11
N ALA A 310 -8.96 28.16 8.18
CA ALA A 310 -8.15 28.35 9.38
C ALA A 310 -7.96 27.05 10.17
N GLU A 311 -9.04 26.26 10.37
CA GLU A 311 -8.92 24.96 11.05
C GLU A 311 -8.05 23.98 10.25
N ARG A 312 -8.23 23.94 8.92
CA ARG A 312 -7.42 23.09 8.03
C ARG A 312 -5.95 23.48 8.11
N GLN A 313 -5.64 24.78 8.03
CA GLN A 313 -4.27 25.26 8.13
C GLN A 313 -3.65 24.92 9.49
N ALA A 314 -4.38 25.14 10.59
CA ALA A 314 -3.91 24.79 11.92
C ALA A 314 -3.62 23.29 12.07
N ALA A 315 -4.52 22.43 11.58
CA ALA A 315 -4.36 20.98 11.61
C ALA A 315 -3.19 20.49 10.76
N LEU A 316 -3.01 21.04 9.55
CA LEU A 316 -1.85 20.71 8.69
C LEU A 316 -0.54 21.13 9.35
N LEU A 317 -0.47 22.33 9.94
CA LEU A 317 0.73 22.82 10.62
C LEU A 317 1.10 21.97 11.85
N ALA A 318 0.11 21.37 12.52
CA ALA A 318 0.33 20.47 13.65
C ALA A 318 0.75 19.05 13.24
N GLN A 319 0.47 18.63 12.00
CA GLN A 319 0.84 17.30 11.51
C GLN A 319 2.36 17.13 11.48
N ARG A 320 2.84 16.00 12.00
CA ARG A 320 4.26 15.64 12.04
C ARG A 320 4.64 14.72 10.88
N PHE A 321 5.90 14.79 10.49
CA PHE A 321 6.47 14.06 9.37
C PHE A 321 7.86 13.54 9.73
N ALA A 322 8.21 12.39 9.17
CA ALA A 322 9.54 11.81 9.23
C ALA A 322 9.92 11.25 7.86
N LEU A 323 11.21 11.32 7.52
CA LEU A 323 11.74 10.53 6.41
C LEU A 323 11.59 9.06 6.74
N VAL A 324 11.26 8.23 5.76
CA VAL A 324 11.19 6.75 5.88
C VAL A 324 12.20 6.05 4.99
N VAL A 325 13.08 6.83 4.36
CA VAL A 325 14.25 6.38 3.61
C VAL A 325 15.47 7.20 4.02
N PRO A 326 16.71 6.67 3.95
CA PRO A 326 17.90 7.46 4.22
C PRO A 326 17.98 8.67 3.28
N ALA A 327 18.40 9.83 3.81
CA ALA A 327 18.36 11.10 3.07
C ALA A 327 19.18 11.06 1.76
N ASN A 328 20.28 10.31 1.74
CA ASN A 328 21.13 10.15 0.57
C ASN A 328 20.61 9.12 -0.46
N LYS A 329 19.50 8.43 -0.17
CA LYS A 329 18.79 7.52 -1.09
C LYS A 329 17.54 8.13 -1.70
N VAL A 330 17.20 9.37 -1.33
CA VAL A 330 16.08 10.09 -1.94
C VAL A 330 16.36 10.32 -3.42
N THR A 331 15.45 9.87 -4.27
CA THR A 331 15.46 10.17 -5.71
C THR A 331 14.74 11.49 -5.97
N TRP A 332 15.19 12.23 -6.96
CA TRP A 332 14.61 13.53 -7.34
C TRP A 332 13.69 13.43 -8.55
N THR A 333 13.16 12.23 -8.81
CA THR A 333 12.25 11.97 -9.93
C THR A 333 10.94 11.43 -9.38
N VAL A 334 9.82 11.95 -9.85
CA VAL A 334 8.47 11.54 -9.45
C VAL A 334 7.66 11.05 -10.64
N GLN A 335 6.86 10.00 -10.45
CA GLN A 335 5.91 9.54 -11.46
C GLN A 335 4.63 10.38 -11.39
N VAL A 336 4.17 10.86 -12.53
CA VAL A 336 2.99 11.69 -12.72
C VAL A 336 2.17 11.16 -13.91
N GLY A 337 0.95 11.68 -14.11
CA GLY A 337 0.01 11.16 -15.13
C GLY A 337 0.55 11.08 -16.57
N GLY A 338 1.61 11.84 -16.90
CA GLY A 338 2.27 11.85 -18.21
C GLY A 338 3.64 11.16 -18.28
N GLY A 339 4.09 10.45 -17.23
CA GLY A 339 5.42 9.83 -17.17
C GLY A 339 6.19 10.25 -15.92
N SER A 340 7.46 10.65 -16.06
CA SER A 340 8.30 11.10 -14.95
C SER A 340 8.64 12.59 -15.02
N ALA A 341 8.70 13.25 -13.86
CA ALA A 341 9.11 14.65 -13.71
C ALA A 341 10.28 14.78 -12.73
N GLU A 342 11.22 15.68 -13.02
CA GLU A 342 12.33 16.02 -12.13
C GLU A 342 11.89 17.06 -11.09
N LEU A 343 12.26 16.82 -9.84
CA LEU A 343 11.98 17.69 -8.71
C LEU A 343 13.04 18.79 -8.62
N ASN A 344 12.58 20.03 -8.40
CA ASN A 344 13.49 21.15 -8.20
C ASN A 344 14.24 21.00 -6.86
N GLN A 345 15.47 20.50 -6.90
CA GLN A 345 16.27 20.26 -5.70
C GLN A 345 16.46 21.51 -4.83
N ALA A 346 16.38 22.72 -5.38
CA ALA A 346 16.43 23.95 -4.58
C ALA A 346 15.25 24.08 -3.58
N ILE A 347 14.15 23.37 -3.79
CA ILE A 347 12.99 23.31 -2.90
C ILE A 347 12.99 22.01 -2.09
N TYR A 348 13.15 20.87 -2.76
CA TYR A 348 12.94 19.55 -2.13
C TYR A 348 14.11 19.12 -1.24
N LYS A 349 15.36 19.43 -1.62
CA LYS A 349 16.52 19.04 -0.82
C LYS A 349 16.55 19.71 0.56
N PRO A 350 16.26 21.02 0.70
CA PRO A 350 16.13 21.64 2.02
C PRO A 350 15.08 20.96 2.92
N VAL A 351 13.93 20.55 2.37
CA VAL A 351 12.90 19.82 3.13
C VAL A 351 13.44 18.47 3.65
N VAL A 352 14.14 17.72 2.79
CA VAL A 352 14.78 16.45 3.17
C VAL A 352 15.86 16.68 4.23
N ASP A 353 16.70 17.69 4.08
CA ASP A 353 17.77 18.02 5.03
C ASP A 353 17.20 18.40 6.41
N VAL A 354 16.12 19.17 6.44
CA VAL A 354 15.39 19.49 7.69
C VAL A 354 14.86 18.21 8.33
N LEU A 355 14.20 17.33 7.58
CA LEU A 355 13.67 16.08 8.13
C LEU A 355 14.78 15.13 8.60
N ALA A 356 15.93 15.10 7.93
CA ALA A 356 17.09 14.28 8.31
C ALA A 356 17.83 14.82 9.56
N SER A 357 17.76 16.13 9.80
CA SER A 357 18.41 16.77 10.96
C SER A 357 17.90 16.21 12.29
N ASN A 358 18.67 16.42 13.38
CA ASN A 358 18.37 15.89 14.71
C ASN A 358 18.11 14.37 14.69
N ALA A 359 19.00 13.62 14.04
CA ALA A 359 18.94 12.17 13.92
C ALA A 359 17.58 11.64 13.43
N TYR A 360 17.04 12.23 12.35
CA TYR A 360 15.76 11.85 11.74
C TYR A 360 14.53 11.97 12.66
N ALA A 361 14.60 12.73 13.76
CA ALA A 361 13.45 12.93 14.64
C ALA A 361 12.26 13.56 13.88
N PRO A 362 11.01 13.11 14.12
CA PRO A 362 9.83 13.67 13.47
C PRO A 362 9.64 15.16 13.74
N LYS A 363 9.23 15.92 12.72
CA LYS A 363 9.03 17.37 12.78
C LYS A 363 7.62 17.73 12.32
N SER A 364 6.98 18.67 13.00
CA SER A 364 5.72 19.27 12.56
C SER A 364 5.92 20.06 11.27
N LEU A 365 4.86 20.18 10.47
CA LEU A 365 4.91 21.06 9.29
C LEU A 365 5.22 22.50 9.68
N ARG A 366 4.76 22.96 10.86
CA ARG A 366 5.14 24.26 11.42
C ARG A 366 6.65 24.40 11.54
N GLU A 367 7.31 23.47 12.24
CA GLU A 367 8.77 23.50 12.39
C GLU A 367 9.49 23.48 11.05
N ILE A 368 9.00 22.68 10.08
CA ILE A 368 9.57 22.63 8.73
C ILE A 368 9.45 23.99 8.05
N VAL A 369 8.26 24.61 8.08
CA VAL A 369 8.01 25.92 7.48
C VAL A 369 8.90 27.00 8.13
N ASP A 370 8.94 27.05 9.45
CA ASP A 370 9.68 28.06 10.21
C ASP A 370 11.20 27.97 9.93
N ILE A 371 11.76 26.75 9.81
CA ILE A 371 13.18 26.56 9.46
C ILE A 371 13.46 26.98 8.01
N LEU A 372 12.56 26.62 7.08
CA LEU A 372 12.76 26.85 5.65
C LEU A 372 12.46 28.29 5.20
N GLU A 373 11.78 29.09 6.01
CA GLU A 373 11.59 30.52 5.76
C GLU A 373 12.94 31.24 5.63
N SER A 374 13.93 30.84 6.44
CA SER A 374 15.31 31.35 6.36
C SER A 374 16.01 31.03 5.02
N ALA A 375 15.53 30.00 4.31
CA ALA A 375 16.02 29.58 2.99
C ALA A 375 15.16 30.13 1.83
N SER A 376 14.30 31.12 2.09
CA SER A 376 13.39 31.72 1.09
C SER A 376 12.39 30.73 0.47
N ILE A 377 12.06 29.65 1.17
CA ILE A 377 11.00 28.71 0.76
C ILE A 377 9.73 29.07 1.51
N SER A 378 8.67 29.41 0.77
CA SER A 378 7.38 29.78 1.37
C SER A 378 6.68 28.60 2.04
N ALA A 379 5.76 28.90 2.97
CA ALA A 379 4.94 27.88 3.63
C ALA A 379 4.15 27.01 2.63
N VAL A 380 3.68 27.60 1.52
CA VAL A 380 2.97 26.88 0.46
C VAL A 380 3.90 25.88 -0.23
N GLN A 381 5.09 26.34 -0.66
CA GLN A 381 6.09 25.47 -1.29
C GLN A 381 6.55 24.34 -0.37
N ALA A 382 6.78 24.63 0.92
CA ALA A 382 7.14 23.60 1.89
C ALA A 382 6.03 22.55 2.07
N THR A 383 4.77 22.99 2.15
CA THR A 383 3.60 22.10 2.28
C THR A 383 3.42 21.22 1.03
N GLU A 384 3.53 21.79 -0.16
CA GLU A 384 3.47 21.05 -1.42
C GLU A 384 4.63 20.06 -1.55
N ALA A 385 5.85 20.47 -1.20
CA ALA A 385 7.02 19.60 -1.24
C ALA A 385 6.89 18.41 -0.28
N VAL A 386 6.45 18.64 0.96
CA VAL A 386 6.14 17.56 1.92
C VAL A 386 5.06 16.63 1.35
N THR A 387 4.00 17.18 0.75
CA THR A 387 2.91 16.39 0.16
C THR A 387 3.39 15.48 -0.95
N VAL A 388 4.24 15.99 -1.86
CA VAL A 388 4.85 15.22 -2.94
C VAL A 388 5.78 14.14 -2.37
N LEU A 389 6.63 14.47 -1.39
CA LEU A 389 7.52 13.49 -0.75
C LEU A 389 6.76 12.39 0.00
N VAL A 390 5.59 12.70 0.57
CA VAL A 390 4.67 11.70 1.10
C VAL A 390 4.10 10.85 -0.04
N GLY A 391 3.67 11.46 -1.13
CA GLY A 391 3.21 10.75 -2.33
C GLY A 391 4.23 9.74 -2.86
N MET A 392 5.51 10.12 -2.88
CA MET A 392 6.63 9.27 -3.30
C MET A 392 6.99 8.14 -2.32
N GLY A 393 6.45 8.16 -1.10
CA GLY A 393 6.83 7.20 -0.06
C GLY A 393 8.22 7.45 0.55
N VAL A 394 8.75 8.66 0.39
CA VAL A 394 10.02 9.11 0.99
C VAL A 394 9.80 9.68 2.39
N VAL A 395 8.65 10.30 2.61
CA VAL A 395 8.21 10.87 3.89
C VAL A 395 6.90 10.19 4.31
N SER A 396 6.68 10.05 5.61
CA SER A 396 5.41 9.57 6.15
C SER A 396 4.85 10.57 7.16
N PRO A 397 3.52 10.81 7.16
CA PRO A 397 2.89 11.44 8.32
C PRO A 397 3.13 10.56 9.56
N CYS A 398 3.32 11.21 10.69
CA CYS A 398 3.62 10.60 11.97
C CYS A 398 2.44 10.73 12.94
N GLN A 399 2.38 9.79 13.86
CA GLN A 399 1.51 9.84 15.01
C GLN A 399 2.05 10.84 16.05
N THR A 400 1.25 11.14 17.06
CA THR A 400 1.71 11.86 18.24
C THR A 400 2.67 11.01 19.06
N ASP A 401 3.47 11.65 19.92
CA ASP A 401 4.37 10.93 20.82
C ASP A 401 3.61 10.04 21.83
N ALA A 402 2.39 10.46 22.22
CA ALA A 402 1.52 9.67 23.09
C ALA A 402 1.09 8.38 22.40
N GLU A 403 0.54 8.46 21.19
CA GLU A 403 0.13 7.29 20.39
C GLU A 403 1.33 6.36 20.15
N THR A 404 2.48 6.92 19.73
CA THR A 404 3.74 6.19 19.52
C THR A 404 4.15 5.41 20.78
N SER A 405 4.08 6.05 21.95
CA SER A 405 4.50 5.45 23.22
C SER A 405 3.60 4.28 23.63
N THR A 406 2.29 4.37 23.41
CA THR A 406 1.34 3.29 23.74
C THR A 406 1.56 2.02 22.92
N ARG A 407 2.10 2.14 21.69
CA ARG A 407 2.28 1.04 20.74
C ARG A 407 3.71 0.58 20.54
N ARG A 408 4.69 1.26 21.14
CA ARG A 408 6.12 0.92 21.01
C ARG A 408 6.39 -0.56 21.30
N LYS A 409 5.85 -1.09 22.40
CA LYS A 409 6.09 -2.48 22.82
C LYS A 409 5.49 -3.51 21.84
N SER A 410 4.27 -3.28 21.33
CA SER A 410 3.66 -4.20 20.36
C SER A 410 4.38 -4.15 19.01
N ALA A 411 4.81 -2.96 18.57
CA ALA A 411 5.59 -2.80 17.36
C ALA A 411 6.95 -3.52 17.45
N GLN A 412 7.68 -3.35 18.55
CA GLN A 412 8.95 -4.05 18.79
C GLN A 412 8.77 -5.58 18.78
N LYS A 413 7.73 -6.11 19.45
CA LYS A 413 7.44 -7.55 19.43
C LYS A 413 7.09 -8.08 18.03
N LEU A 414 6.31 -7.33 17.27
CA LEU A 414 6.03 -7.68 15.87
C LEU A 414 7.35 -7.69 15.07
N ASN A 415 8.19 -6.68 15.24
CA ASN A 415 9.48 -6.60 14.57
C ASN A 415 10.39 -7.77 14.94
N GLU A 416 10.47 -8.16 16.21
CA GLU A 416 11.21 -9.37 16.63
C GLU A 416 10.73 -10.61 15.88
N SER A 417 9.41 -10.81 15.75
CA SER A 417 8.83 -11.91 14.98
C SER A 417 9.17 -11.82 13.48
N LEU A 418 9.05 -10.64 12.87
CA LEU A 418 9.39 -10.40 11.45
C LEU A 418 10.89 -10.57 11.16
N LEU A 419 11.74 -10.24 12.13
CA LEU A 419 13.19 -10.44 12.06
C LEU A 419 13.52 -11.93 12.15
N GLN A 420 12.92 -12.67 13.08
CA GLN A 420 13.07 -14.14 13.15
C GLN A 420 12.59 -14.82 11.87
N HIS A 421 11.45 -14.37 11.33
CA HIS A 421 10.93 -14.84 10.05
C HIS A 421 11.91 -14.61 8.89
N ALA A 422 12.62 -13.47 8.90
CA ALA A 422 13.64 -13.13 7.89
C ALA A 422 14.84 -14.08 7.87
N PHE A 423 15.05 -14.85 8.95
CA PHE A 423 16.08 -15.88 8.98
C PHE A 423 15.79 -16.98 7.95
N TYR A 424 14.53 -17.37 7.80
CA TYR A 424 14.10 -18.47 6.95
C TYR A 424 13.49 -18.03 5.62
N HIS A 425 12.87 -16.84 5.58
CA HIS A 425 12.06 -16.40 4.46
C HIS A 425 12.40 -14.97 4.01
N GLU A 426 12.21 -14.67 2.74
CA GLU A 426 12.47 -13.34 2.14
C GLU A 426 11.21 -12.56 1.77
N ASN A 427 10.03 -13.11 2.07
CA ASN A 427 8.76 -12.66 1.53
C ASN A 427 8.18 -11.37 2.15
N ILE A 428 8.55 -11.00 3.39
CA ILE A 428 8.05 -9.76 4.03
C ILE A 428 9.17 -8.73 4.07
N ALA A 429 9.04 -7.61 3.36
CA ALA A 429 10.10 -6.60 3.23
C ALA A 429 9.91 -5.35 4.11
N VAL A 430 9.19 -5.47 5.23
CA VAL A 430 8.87 -4.33 6.10
C VAL A 430 9.15 -4.59 7.57
N LEU A 431 9.38 -3.50 8.33
CA LEU A 431 9.35 -3.46 9.79
C LEU A 431 8.40 -2.38 10.28
N ALA A 432 7.62 -2.68 11.31
CA ALA A 432 6.60 -1.83 11.89
C ALA A 432 7.20 -0.63 12.66
N SER A 433 6.74 0.59 12.36
CA SER A 433 7.14 1.81 13.05
C SER A 433 5.98 2.40 13.86
N PRO A 434 6.05 2.42 15.19
CA PRO A 434 5.05 3.09 16.02
C PRO A 434 5.06 4.61 15.81
N VAL A 435 6.14 5.19 15.28
CA VAL A 435 6.23 6.63 14.98
C VAL A 435 5.31 7.02 13.83
N THR A 436 5.26 6.22 12.77
CA THR A 436 4.41 6.50 11.60
C THR A 436 3.02 5.89 11.69
N GLY A 437 2.81 4.91 12.58
CA GLY A 437 1.58 4.11 12.58
C GLY A 437 1.48 3.18 11.36
N GLY A 438 2.63 2.80 10.81
CA GLY A 438 2.78 2.00 9.60
C GLY A 438 4.09 1.23 9.61
N ALA A 439 4.73 1.08 8.45
CA ALA A 439 5.98 0.33 8.30
C ALA A 439 7.04 1.09 7.49
N LEU A 440 8.30 0.70 7.67
CA LEU A 440 9.43 1.04 6.81
C LEU A 440 9.80 -0.17 5.96
N ASN A 441 10.18 0.07 4.70
CA ASN A 441 10.76 -0.97 3.86
C ASN A 441 12.17 -1.29 4.34
N VAL A 442 12.42 -2.56 4.69
CA VAL A 442 13.71 -3.05 5.16
C VAL A 442 13.97 -4.41 4.50
N ASP A 443 15.01 -4.46 3.68
CA ASP A 443 15.39 -5.67 2.96
C ASP A 443 15.85 -6.80 3.91
N ARG A 444 15.88 -8.04 3.41
CA ARG A 444 16.22 -9.21 4.22
C ARG A 444 17.60 -9.10 4.86
N ILE A 445 18.61 -8.60 4.15
CA ILE A 445 19.98 -8.50 4.67
C ILE A 445 20.03 -7.51 5.83
N SER A 446 19.42 -6.33 5.66
CA SER A 446 19.31 -5.32 6.72
C SER A 446 18.55 -5.85 7.95
N LYS A 447 17.51 -6.67 7.76
CA LYS A 447 16.82 -7.36 8.85
C LYS A 447 17.73 -8.37 9.55
N LEU A 448 18.51 -9.17 8.82
CA LEU A 448 19.45 -10.12 9.43
C LEU A 448 20.53 -9.41 10.25
N PHE A 449 21.04 -8.27 9.78
CA PHE A 449 21.96 -7.44 10.55
C PHE A 449 21.33 -6.92 11.84
N LEU A 450 20.08 -6.46 11.77
CA LEU A 450 19.35 -5.99 12.94
C LEU A 450 19.06 -7.14 13.93
N LEU A 451 18.65 -8.31 13.44
CA LEU A 451 18.41 -9.50 14.26
C LEU A 451 19.68 -9.90 15.01
N ALA A 452 20.81 -9.99 14.31
CA ALA A 452 22.10 -10.32 14.90
C ALA A 452 22.48 -9.34 16.03
N ARG A 453 22.20 -8.05 15.81
CA ARG A 453 22.48 -6.98 16.77
C ARG A 453 21.61 -7.08 18.02
N ILE A 454 20.30 -7.25 17.87
CA ILE A 454 19.36 -7.38 18.99
C ILE A 454 19.73 -8.60 19.84
N ASN A 455 20.10 -9.71 19.20
CA ASN A 455 20.54 -10.93 19.85
C ASN A 455 22.01 -10.90 20.33
N LYS A 456 22.71 -9.77 20.17
CA LYS A 456 24.10 -9.54 20.62
C LYS A 456 25.11 -10.57 20.07
N HIS A 457 24.93 -11.01 18.82
CA HIS A 457 25.93 -11.83 18.15
C HIS A 457 27.25 -11.07 17.98
N LYS A 458 28.38 -11.74 18.28
CA LYS A 458 29.72 -11.14 18.18
C LYS A 458 30.09 -10.74 16.75
N ASP A 459 29.71 -11.57 15.78
CA ASP A 459 29.93 -11.32 14.35
C ASP A 459 28.58 -11.25 13.64
N ILE A 460 28.12 -10.01 13.39
CA ILE A 460 26.85 -9.72 12.73
C ILE A 460 26.85 -10.20 11.28
N VAL A 461 27.99 -10.07 10.59
CA VAL A 461 28.10 -10.43 9.17
C VAL A 461 28.10 -11.94 9.01
N ALA A 462 28.83 -12.67 9.85
CA ALA A 462 28.82 -14.13 9.82
C ALA A 462 27.44 -14.71 10.14
N PHE A 463 26.68 -14.07 11.05
CA PHE A 463 25.29 -14.45 11.31
C PHE A 463 24.38 -14.24 10.09
N ALA A 464 24.47 -13.07 9.43
CA ALA A 464 23.67 -12.83 8.23
C ALA A 464 24.02 -13.83 7.11
N TRP A 465 25.31 -14.15 6.94
CA TRP A 465 25.75 -15.16 5.98
C TRP A 465 25.19 -16.55 6.31
N SER A 466 25.17 -16.97 7.57
CA SER A 466 24.67 -18.30 7.93
C SER A 466 23.20 -18.49 7.58
N ALA A 467 22.37 -17.45 7.71
CA ALA A 467 20.97 -17.47 7.30
C ALA A 467 20.81 -17.60 5.78
N LEU A 468 21.58 -16.81 5.00
CA LEU A 468 21.54 -16.86 3.53
C LEU A 468 22.04 -18.21 3.01
N ALA A 469 23.17 -18.70 3.53
CA ALA A 469 23.76 -19.97 3.15
C ALA A 469 22.83 -21.15 3.49
N ALA A 470 22.15 -21.13 4.64
CA ALA A 470 21.15 -22.15 5.01
C ALA A 470 19.95 -22.18 4.06
N SER A 471 19.65 -21.06 3.41
CA SER A 471 18.60 -20.95 2.37
C SER A 471 19.14 -21.18 0.94
N ASN A 472 20.39 -21.63 0.77
CA ASN A 472 21.10 -21.73 -0.52
C ASN A 472 21.11 -20.41 -1.33
N GLN A 473 21.03 -19.27 -0.65
CA GLN A 473 21.06 -17.96 -1.29
C GLN A 473 22.49 -17.43 -1.39
N ARG A 474 22.81 -16.87 -2.56
CA ARG A 474 24.09 -16.20 -2.86
C ARG A 474 23.83 -14.77 -3.30
N LEU A 475 24.76 -13.88 -2.97
CA LEU A 475 24.68 -12.47 -3.32
C LEU A 475 25.09 -12.24 -4.76
N LYS A 476 24.56 -11.16 -5.33
CA LYS A 476 24.99 -10.60 -6.61
C LYS A 476 25.71 -9.28 -6.38
N LYS A 477 26.84 -9.10 -7.05
CA LYS A 477 27.57 -7.83 -7.16
C LYS A 477 27.57 -7.41 -8.63
N GLY A 478 26.75 -6.41 -8.94
CA GLY A 478 26.35 -6.15 -10.33
C GLY A 478 25.64 -7.37 -10.93
N ASP A 479 26.06 -7.79 -12.12
CA ASP A 479 25.48 -8.96 -12.80
C ASP A 479 26.13 -10.30 -12.42
N THR A 480 27.14 -10.28 -11.54
CA THR A 480 27.90 -11.49 -11.17
C THR A 480 27.42 -12.06 -9.83
N VAL A 481 27.08 -13.35 -9.82
CA VAL A 481 26.77 -14.11 -8.60
C VAL A 481 28.08 -14.49 -7.91
N LEU A 482 28.22 -14.12 -6.64
CA LEU A 482 29.38 -14.45 -5.81
C LEU A 482 29.35 -15.94 -5.45
N GLN A 483 30.46 -16.64 -5.68
CA GLN A 483 30.48 -18.12 -5.65
C GLN A 483 31.02 -18.68 -4.34
N THR A 484 31.94 -17.96 -3.70
CA THR A 484 32.61 -18.45 -2.48
C THR A 484 32.01 -17.81 -1.23
N ALA A 485 32.18 -18.47 -0.08
CA ALA A 485 31.71 -17.91 1.19
C ALA A 485 32.48 -16.62 1.53
N GLU A 486 33.78 -16.59 1.21
CA GLU A 486 34.68 -15.46 1.43
C GLU A 486 34.23 -14.22 0.65
N GLU A 487 33.87 -14.39 -0.64
CA GLU A 487 33.34 -13.31 -1.47
C GLU A 487 32.02 -12.75 -0.91
N ASN A 488 31.09 -13.64 -0.54
CA ASN A 488 29.79 -13.23 -0.01
C ASN A 488 29.94 -12.52 1.34
N ILE A 489 30.80 -13.03 2.23
CA ILE A 489 31.08 -12.39 3.52
C ILE A 489 31.75 -11.02 3.32
N ALA A 490 32.67 -10.88 2.36
CA ALA A 490 33.28 -9.59 2.04
C ALA A 490 32.23 -8.57 1.56
N ASP A 491 31.34 -8.95 0.65
CA ASP A 491 30.26 -8.08 0.18
C ASP A 491 29.27 -7.72 1.31
N LEU A 492 28.97 -8.65 2.22
CA LEU A 492 28.15 -8.36 3.40
C LEU A 492 28.82 -7.38 4.36
N ARG A 493 30.16 -7.38 4.49
CA ARG A 493 30.88 -6.37 5.29
C ARG A 493 30.70 -4.98 4.71
N ASP A 494 30.82 -4.83 3.39
CA ASP A 494 30.59 -3.55 2.71
C ASP A 494 29.14 -3.08 2.94
N ARG A 495 28.16 -3.97 2.75
CA ARG A 495 26.74 -3.67 3.00
C ARG A 495 26.45 -3.32 4.46
N PHE A 496 27.13 -3.99 5.40
CA PHE A 496 26.96 -3.72 6.83
C PHE A 496 27.43 -2.32 7.21
N GLN A 497 28.56 -1.86 6.66
CA GLN A 497 29.03 -0.48 6.89
C GLN A 497 28.02 0.56 6.38
N VAL A 498 27.48 0.35 5.18
CA VAL A 498 26.41 1.20 4.61
C VAL A 498 25.16 1.17 5.50
N TYR A 499 24.74 -0.02 5.93
CA TYR A 499 23.61 -0.19 6.86
C TYR A 499 23.81 0.60 8.16
N GLU A 500 25.00 0.54 8.77
CA GLU A 500 25.30 1.22 10.03
C GLU A 500 25.24 2.75 9.93
N GLN A 501 25.70 3.29 8.79
CA GLN A 501 25.77 4.72 8.56
C GLN A 501 24.44 5.31 8.09
N GLU A 502 23.74 4.61 7.20
CA GLU A 502 22.58 5.16 6.49
C GLU A 502 21.25 4.73 7.11
N LEU A 503 21.04 3.42 7.30
CA LEU A 503 19.72 2.87 7.64
C LEU A 503 19.52 2.76 9.16
N LEU A 504 20.54 2.36 9.91
CA LEU A 504 20.41 2.18 11.35
C LEU A 504 19.94 3.44 12.11
N PRO A 505 20.46 4.67 11.84
CA PRO A 505 19.96 5.88 12.51
C PRO A 505 18.47 6.11 12.25
N LEU A 506 18.02 5.84 11.02
CA LEU A 506 16.62 5.90 10.64
C LEU A 506 15.78 4.89 11.42
N LEU A 507 16.21 3.62 11.51
CA LEU A 507 15.49 2.59 12.27
C LEU A 507 15.36 2.95 13.76
N LYS A 508 16.38 3.60 14.35
CA LYS A 508 16.31 4.12 15.72
C LYS A 508 15.30 5.25 15.86
N ALA A 509 15.30 6.22 14.95
CA ALA A 509 14.36 7.34 14.94
C ALA A 509 12.90 6.87 14.84
N HIS A 510 12.69 5.74 14.15
CA HIS A 510 11.38 5.11 13.99
C HIS A 510 10.98 4.16 15.13
N ALA A 511 11.81 4.03 16.18
CA ALA A 511 11.60 3.12 17.30
C ALA A 511 11.31 1.67 16.87
N ILE A 512 12.03 1.20 15.84
CA ILE A 512 11.90 -0.15 15.29
C ILE A 512 12.35 -1.22 16.30
N PHE A 513 13.40 -0.91 17.08
CA PHE A 513 14.00 -1.80 18.07
C PHE A 513 14.33 -1.05 19.36
#